data_AF-A0A7L2TZW2-F1
#
_entry.id   AF-A0A7L2TZW2-F1
#
_cell.length_a   1.000
_cell.length_b   1.000
_cell.length_c   1.000
_cell.angle_alpha   90.00
_cell.angle_beta   90.00
_cell.angle_gamma   90.00
#
_symmetry.space_group_name_H-M   'P 1'
#
loop_
_entity.id
_entity.type
_entity.pdbx_description
1 polymer ?
#
loop_
_entity_poly.entity_id
_entity_poly.type
_entity_poly.pdbx_seq_one_letter_code
_entity_poly.pdbx_strand_id
1 'polypeptide(L)'
;AVEETEPLQKLYNLLEGNKFQTRLEGVALLLELCKSSPQLISTNIVQIFDYFVPRISDTHKKVKQKALEVLAAMIGILEDALKPVIILLVEGITSNLNSKDPGIYAA
;
A
#
# COMPACT_ATOMS: atom_id res chain seq x y z
N ALA A 1 19.21 -10.04 -13.50
CA ALA A 1 18.46 -9.34 -12.45
C ALA A 1 18.59 -7.83 -12.67
N VAL A 2 17.79 -7.28 -13.59
CA VAL A 2 17.72 -5.83 -13.89
C VAL A 2 16.26 -5.46 -14.22
N GLU A 3 15.51 -6.37 -14.84
CA GLU A 3 14.12 -6.12 -15.29
C GLU A 3 13.08 -5.99 -14.16
N GLU A 4 13.31 -6.57 -12.97
CA GLU A 4 12.37 -6.46 -11.84
C GLU A 4 12.40 -5.09 -11.13
N THR A 5 13.36 -4.22 -11.46
CA THR A 5 13.57 -2.95 -10.74
C THR A 5 12.71 -1.80 -11.25
N GLU A 6 12.35 -1.78 -12.54
CA GLU A 6 11.64 -0.63 -13.13
C GLU A 6 10.20 -0.45 -12.60
N PRO A 7 9.36 -1.51 -12.52
CA PRO A 7 8.01 -1.38 -11.97
C PRO A 7 8.03 -0.95 -10.49
N LEU A 8 8.99 -1.48 -9.72
CA LEU A 8 9.13 -1.16 -8.30
C LEU A 8 9.66 0.26 -8.09
N GLN A 9 10.66 0.71 -8.88
CA GLN A 9 11.15 2.07 -8.81
C GLN A 9 10.05 3.09 -9.15
N LYS A 10 9.25 2.79 -10.18
CA LYS A 10 8.07 3.61 -10.51
C LYS A 10 7.09 3.63 -9.36
N LEU A 11 6.79 2.47 -8.77
CA LEU A 11 5.90 2.38 -7.60
C LEU A 11 6.39 3.25 -6.44
N TYR A 12 7.68 3.16 -6.07
CA TYR A 12 8.24 3.93 -4.95
C TYR A 12 8.15 5.44 -5.21
N ASN A 13 8.55 5.88 -6.41
CA ASN A 13 8.46 7.29 -6.80
C ASN A 13 7.02 7.82 -6.74
N LEU A 14 6.03 7.00 -7.12
CA LEU A 14 4.63 7.38 -7.05
C LEU A 14 4.12 7.45 -5.61
N LEU A 15 4.43 6.44 -4.80
CA LEU A 15 4.02 6.40 -3.39
C LEU A 15 4.58 7.61 -2.63
N GLU A 16 5.83 8.01 -2.87
CA GLU A 16 6.45 9.19 -2.24
C GLU A 16 6.07 10.54 -2.88
N GLY A 17 5.21 10.53 -3.89
CA GLY A 17 4.85 11.74 -4.63
C GLY A 17 4.34 12.87 -3.74
N ASN A 18 4.84 14.09 -3.97
CA ASN A 18 4.42 15.29 -3.23
C ASN A 18 2.93 15.61 -3.41
N LYS A 19 2.37 15.31 -4.60
CA LYS A 19 0.96 15.53 -4.92
C LYS A 19 0.13 14.31 -4.51
N PHE A 20 -1.02 14.53 -3.88
CA PHE A 20 -1.89 13.43 -3.45
C PHE A 20 -2.37 12.56 -4.63
N GLN A 21 -2.52 13.13 -5.83
CA GLN A 21 -2.88 12.39 -7.04
C GLN A 21 -1.79 11.37 -7.41
N THR A 22 -0.53 11.78 -7.35
CA THR A 22 0.62 10.90 -7.60
C THR A 22 0.64 9.73 -6.61
N ARG A 23 0.33 9.99 -5.34
CA ARG A 23 0.23 8.93 -4.34
C ARG A 23 -0.95 7.99 -4.58
N LEU A 24 -2.10 8.51 -5.03
CA LEU A 24 -3.23 7.68 -5.45
C LEU A 24 -2.86 6.76 -6.62
N GLU A 25 -2.12 7.27 -7.60
CA GLU A 25 -1.59 6.45 -8.70
C GLU A 25 -0.65 5.35 -8.19
N GLY A 26 0.23 5.67 -7.23
CA GLY A 26 1.09 4.67 -6.59
C GLY A 26 0.31 3.58 -5.86
N VAL A 27 -0.71 3.96 -5.09
CA VAL A 27 -1.60 3.01 -4.39
C VAL A 27 -2.37 2.13 -5.39
N ALA A 28 -2.86 2.70 -6.49
CA ALA A 28 -3.53 1.93 -7.55
C ALA A 28 -2.56 0.96 -8.24
N LEU A 29 -1.37 1.42 -8.59
CA LEU A 29 -0.33 0.60 -9.21
C LEU A 29 0.08 -0.57 -8.31
N LEU A 30 0.19 -0.37 -7.00
CA LEU A 30 0.48 -1.46 -6.06
C LEU A 30 -0.55 -2.59 -6.19
N LEU A 31 -1.84 -2.26 -6.21
CA LEU A 31 -2.89 -3.27 -6.35
C LEU A 31 -2.81 -3.98 -7.71
N GLU A 32 -2.51 -3.25 -8.79
CA GLU A 32 -2.30 -3.85 -10.11
C GLU A 32 -1.14 -4.85 -10.09
N LEU A 33 0.00 -4.47 -9.51
CA LEU A 33 1.18 -5.34 -9.42
C LEU A 33 0.93 -6.56 -8.52
N CYS A 34 0.14 -6.43 -7.45
CA CYS A 34 -0.28 -7.59 -6.66
C CYS A 34 -1.06 -8.61 -7.51
N LYS A 35 -1.89 -8.13 -8.44
CA LYS A 35 -2.70 -8.99 -9.32
C LYS A 35 -1.89 -9.55 -10.50
N SER A 36 -1.06 -8.73 -11.14
CA SER A 36 -0.34 -9.11 -12.36
C SER A 36 0.98 -9.84 -12.08
N SER A 37 1.59 -9.57 -10.92
CA SER A 37 2.95 -10.01 -10.60
C SER A 37 3.12 -10.28 -9.09
N PRO A 38 2.28 -11.13 -8.47
CA PRO A 38 2.30 -11.36 -7.03
C PRO A 38 3.66 -11.80 -6.49
N GLN A 39 4.44 -12.58 -7.26
CA GLN A 39 5.77 -13.00 -6.83
C GLN A 39 6.78 -11.86 -6.73
N LEU A 40 6.69 -10.86 -7.60
CA LEU A 40 7.51 -9.65 -7.51
C LEU A 40 7.21 -8.90 -6.20
N ILE A 41 5.93 -8.79 -5.86
CA ILE A 41 5.48 -8.15 -4.62
C ILE A 41 5.92 -8.94 -3.40
N SER A 42 5.65 -10.25 -3.36
CA SER A 42 6.02 -11.12 -2.25
C SER A 42 7.53 -11.13 -1.98
N THR A 43 8.35 -11.13 -3.04
CA THR A 43 9.82 -11.10 -2.92
C THR A 43 10.35 -9.79 -2.33
N ASN A 44 9.65 -8.68 -2.58
CA ASN A 44 10.08 -7.33 -2.17
C ASN A 44 9.18 -6.73 -1.08
N ILE A 45 8.42 -7.57 -0.37
CA ILE A 45 7.29 -7.14 0.45
C ILE A 45 7.68 -6.18 1.56
N VAL A 46 8.82 -6.39 2.21
CA VAL A 46 9.29 -5.52 3.30
C VAL A 46 9.53 -4.11 2.79
N GLN A 47 10.33 -3.97 1.73
CA GLN A 47 10.65 -2.66 1.15
C GLN A 47 9.41 -1.97 0.57
N ILE A 48 8.51 -2.71 -0.09
CA ILE A 48 7.26 -2.14 -0.59
C ILE A 48 6.42 -1.55 0.55
N PHE A 49 6.36 -2.24 1.69
CA PHE A 49 5.58 -1.78 2.83
C PHE A 49 6.22 -0.61 3.57
N ASP A 50 7.54 -0.42 3.51
CA ASP A 50 8.19 0.81 3.98
C ASP A 50 7.65 2.06 3.26
N TYR A 51 7.31 1.95 1.97
CA TYR A 51 6.71 3.05 1.19
C TYR A 51 5.18 3.10 1.29
N PHE A 52 4.51 1.95 1.47
CA PHE A 52 3.06 1.86 1.48
C PHE A 52 2.43 2.20 2.84
N VAL A 53 3.01 1.79 3.96
CA VAL A 53 2.47 2.06 5.31
C VAL A 53 2.24 3.58 5.56
N PRO A 54 3.13 4.49 5.12
CA PRO A 54 2.87 5.93 5.19
C PRO A 54 1.60 6.39 4.45
N ARG A 55 1.10 5.63 3.47
CA ARG A 55 -0.15 5.93 2.75
C ARG A 55 -1.38 5.51 3.54
N ILE A 56 -1.29 4.48 4.37
CA ILE A 56 -2.35 4.09 5.33
C ILE A 56 -2.58 5.19 6.37
N SER A 57 -1.53 5.94 6.71
CA SER A 57 -1.60 7.09 7.62
C SER A 57 -1.50 8.44 6.90
N ASP A 58 -1.83 8.51 5.61
CA ASP A 58 -1.62 9.72 4.81
C ASP A 58 -2.39 10.94 5.33
N THR A 59 -1.81 12.14 5.19
CA THR A 59 -2.48 13.40 5.56
C THR A 59 -3.69 13.70 4.68
N HIS A 60 -3.69 13.23 3.43
CA HIS A 60 -4.79 13.41 2.51
C HIS A 60 -5.78 12.24 2.60
N LYS A 61 -7.00 12.54 3.07
CA LYS A 61 -8.03 11.53 3.37
C LYS A 61 -8.34 10.56 2.22
N LYS A 62 -8.38 11.03 0.97
CA LYS A 62 -8.63 10.16 -0.18
C LYS A 62 -7.51 9.14 -0.40
N VAL A 63 -6.25 9.53 -0.15
CA VAL A 63 -5.11 8.61 -0.27
C VAL A 63 -5.19 7.56 0.82
N LYS A 64 -5.43 8.01 2.06
CA LYS A 64 -5.63 7.15 3.23
C LYS A 64 -6.74 6.12 3.02
N GLN A 65 -7.94 6.57 2.65
CA GLN A 65 -9.07 5.66 2.37
C GLN A 65 -8.70 4.67 1.27
N LYS A 66 -8.11 5.15 0.16
CA LYS A 66 -7.75 4.26 -0.95
C LYS A 66 -6.69 3.23 -0.55
N ALA A 67 -5.74 3.61 0.30
CA ALA A 67 -4.72 2.70 0.81
C ALA A 67 -5.34 1.61 1.70
N LEU A 68 -6.32 1.94 2.55
CA LEU A 68 -7.05 0.95 3.35
C LEU A 68 -7.83 -0.04 2.48
N GLU A 69 -8.57 0.46 1.49
CA GLU A 69 -9.29 -0.39 0.53
C GLU A 69 -8.34 -1.34 -0.24
N VAL A 70 -7.19 -0.82 -0.66
CA VAL A 70 -6.16 -1.61 -1.35
C VAL A 70 -5.55 -2.65 -0.42
N LEU A 71 -5.25 -2.29 0.83
CA LEU A 71 -4.75 -3.24 1.83
C LEU A 71 -5.73 -4.40 2.03
N ALA A 72 -7.02 -4.11 2.18
CA ALA A 72 -8.05 -5.14 2.31
C ALA A 72 -8.06 -6.10 1.10
N ALA A 73 -7.93 -5.56 -0.12
CA ALA A 73 -7.84 -6.37 -1.34
C ALA A 73 -6.53 -7.19 -1.42
N MET A 74 -5.41 -6.67 -0.93
CA MET A 74 -4.12 -7.36 -0.95
C MET A 74 -4.08 -8.57 -0.02
N ILE A 75 -4.81 -8.54 1.10
CA ILE A 75 -4.86 -9.66 2.06
C ILE A 75 -5.24 -10.97 1.38
N GLY A 76 -6.25 -10.94 0.52
CA GLY A 76 -6.70 -12.14 -0.22
C GLY A 76 -5.82 -12.53 -1.41
N ILE A 77 -4.87 -11.70 -1.81
CA ILE A 77 -3.97 -11.97 -2.95
C ILE A 77 -2.61 -12.48 -2.48
N LEU A 78 -2.07 -11.85 -1.44
CA LEU A 78 -0.71 -12.11 -0.95
C LEU A 78 -0.68 -13.13 0.18
N GLU A 79 -1.79 -13.31 0.90
CA GLU A 79 -1.97 -14.32 1.95
C GLU A 79 -0.76 -14.37 2.90
N ASP A 80 -0.07 -15.52 2.95
CA ASP A 80 1.08 -15.79 3.80
C ASP A 80 2.29 -14.90 3.53
N ALA A 81 2.40 -14.28 2.35
CA ALA A 81 3.49 -13.37 2.03
C ALA A 81 3.46 -12.10 2.90
N LEU A 82 2.31 -11.75 3.48
CA LEU A 82 2.19 -10.60 4.38
C LEU A 82 2.81 -10.82 5.76
N LYS A 83 3.10 -12.06 6.17
CA LYS A 83 3.63 -12.40 7.50
C LYS A 83 4.77 -11.49 7.98
N PRO A 84 5.78 -11.15 7.16
CA PRO A 84 6.90 -10.30 7.60
C PRO A 84 6.50 -8.85 7.92
N VAL A 85 5.36 -8.37 7.43
CA VAL A 85 4.93 -6.96 7.53
C VAL A 85 3.69 -6.75 8.40
N ILE A 86 3.13 -7.82 9.00
CA ILE A 86 1.91 -7.73 9.83
C ILE A 86 2.06 -6.71 10.98
N ILE A 87 3.21 -6.68 11.65
CA ILE A 87 3.42 -5.77 12.79
C ILE A 87 3.35 -4.31 12.34
N LEU A 88 4.06 -3.95 11.27
CA LEU A 88 4.05 -2.60 10.68
C LEU A 88 2.64 -2.21 10.22
N LEU A 89 1.88 -3.16 9.68
CA LEU A 89 0.51 -2.93 9.26
C LEU A 89 -0.42 -2.61 10.42
N VAL A 90 -0.35 -3.38 11.51
CA VAL A 90 -1.16 -3.16 12.71
C VAL A 90 -0.90 -1.76 13.29
N GLU A 91 0.37 -1.36 13.38
CA GLU A 91 0.74 -0.01 13.83
C GLU A 91 0.16 1.06 12.89
N GLY A 92 0.27 0.86 11.57
CA GLY A 92 -0.22 1.80 10.56
C GLY A 92 -1.74 2.00 10.55
N ILE A 93 -2.52 0.95 10.81
CA ILE A 93 -4.00 1.02 10.77
C ILE A 93 -4.63 1.49 12.07
N THR A 94 -3.93 1.40 13.21
CA THR A 94 -4.53 1.65 14.55
C THR A 94 -5.18 3.02 14.66
N SER A 95 -4.57 4.05 14.06
CA SER A 95 -5.10 5.43 14.04
C SER A 95 -6.34 5.63 13.16
N ASN A 96 -6.68 4.66 12.31
CA ASN A 96 -7.81 4.73 11.40
C ASN A 96 -9.07 4.07 11.99
N LEU A 97 -8.91 3.11 12.92
CA LEU A 97 -10.01 2.39 13.58
C LEU A 97 -10.93 3.31 14.40
N ASN A 98 -10.44 4.48 14.83
CA ASN A 98 -11.22 5.48 15.55
C ASN A 98 -11.52 6.74 14.70
N SER A 99 -11.36 6.65 13.39
CA SER A 99 -11.60 7.77 12.49
C SER A 99 -13.07 8.24 12.55
N LYS A 100 -13.26 9.56 12.62
CA LYS A 100 -14.59 10.19 12.49
C LYS A 100 -15.04 10.33 11.03
N ASP A 101 -14.15 10.06 10.09
CA ASP A 101 -14.46 10.10 8.67
C ASP A 101 -15.10 8.76 8.26
N PRO A 102 -16.37 8.74 7.82
CA PRO A 102 -17.09 7.49 7.55
C PRO A 102 -16.44 6.63 6.46
N GLY A 103 -15.82 7.27 5.46
CA GLY A 103 -15.14 6.55 4.37
C GLY A 103 -13.89 5.83 4.86
N ILE A 104 -13.11 6.47 5.72
CA ILE A 104 -11.92 5.86 6.35
C ILE A 104 -12.33 4.80 7.38
N TYR A 105 -13.39 5.02 8.14
CA TYR A 105 -13.86 4.06 9.15
C TYR A 105 -14.44 2.78 8.53
N ALA A 106 -15.09 2.90 7.37
CA ALA A 106 -15.71 1.77 6.67
C ALA A 106 -14.73 0.98 5.79
N ALA A 107 -13.57 1.56 5.45
CA ALA A 107 -12.54 0.93 4.64
C ALA A 107 -11.68 -0.04 5.47
#